data_AF-S8CBB2-F1
#
_entry.id   AF-S8CBB2-F1
#
_cell.length_a   1.000
_cell.length_b   1.000
_cell.length_c   1.000
_cell.angle_alpha   90.00
_cell.angle_beta   90.00
_cell.angle_gamma   90.00
#
_symmetry.space_group_name_H-M   'P 1'
#
loop_
_entity.id
_entity.type
_entity.pdbx_description
1 polymer ?
#
loop_
_entity_poly.entity_id
_entity_poly.type
_entity_poly.pdbx_seq_one_letter_code
_entity_poly.pdbx_strand_id
1 'polypeptide(L)'
;HVLNKSAFFLVKQTEKLLSKVEQSPSKTMQAALSPVMIALIADKLLKHLDIDIKVGIAACISEITRITAPDCPYDDEKMKVVFQLIVSSFENLSDVSSRSYPKRATILETVAKVRSCLMLLDLECDQMIIEMFNYFLKTIRPHHDEVIFSSMETIMTLIFDESEDVSPDLLKPILITLKRDNEEVIPVSKNLAETVIKNSNPKLRPYLAQAIKSLGSSAKDYSEAVAAVLGENPSVTERSNENSLKD
;
A
#
# COMPACT_ATOMS: atom_id res chain seq x y z
N HIS A 1 -11.31 -27.42 16.23
CA HIS A 1 -12.58 -26.66 16.09
C HIS A 1 -12.91 -25.78 17.31
N VAL A 2 -12.96 -26.32 18.54
CA VAL A 2 -13.22 -25.49 19.76
C VAL A 2 -12.10 -24.48 20.04
N LEU A 3 -10.83 -24.88 19.92
CA LEU A 3 -9.67 -24.00 20.13
C LEU A 3 -9.66 -22.80 19.15
N ASN A 4 -9.98 -23.02 17.87
CA ASN A 4 -10.04 -21.94 16.87
C ASN A 4 -11.19 -20.96 17.16
N LYS A 5 -12.35 -21.44 17.63
CA LYS A 5 -13.47 -20.58 18.05
C LYS A 5 -13.08 -19.69 19.23
N SER A 6 -12.39 -20.24 20.23
CA SER A 6 -11.89 -19.47 21.36
C SER A 6 -10.82 -18.45 20.95
N ALA A 7 -9.87 -18.84 20.09
CA ALA A 7 -8.85 -17.93 19.58
C ALA A 7 -9.45 -16.76 18.79
N PHE A 8 -10.38 -17.04 17.87
CA PHE A 8 -11.08 -16.01 17.12
C PHE A 8 -11.84 -15.03 18.03
N PHE A 9 -12.53 -15.55 19.05
CA PHE A 9 -13.24 -14.71 20.02
C PHE A 9 -12.28 -13.79 20.79
N LEU A 10 -11.16 -14.33 21.28
CA LEU A 10 -10.16 -13.54 22.01
C LEU A 10 -9.56 -12.46 21.13
N VAL A 11 -9.14 -12.78 19.90
CA VAL A 11 -8.59 -11.80 18.95
C VAL A 11 -9.59 -10.68 18.67
N LYS A 12 -10.86 -11.00 18.44
CA LYS A 12 -11.91 -9.99 18.22
C LYS A 12 -12.12 -9.09 19.45
N GLN A 13 -12.06 -9.64 20.66
CA GLN A 13 -12.18 -8.83 21.88
C GLN A 13 -10.96 -7.95 22.09
N THR A 14 -9.76 -8.47 21.83
CA THR A 14 -8.51 -7.71 21.88
C THR A 14 -8.55 -6.53 20.93
N GLU A 15 -8.88 -6.76 19.65
CA GLU A 15 -9.06 -5.72 18.63
C GLU A 15 -10.01 -4.60 19.12
N LYS A 16 -11.20 -4.98 19.62
CA LYS A 16 -12.20 -4.04 20.13
C LYS A 16 -11.72 -3.22 21.34
N LEU A 17 -10.87 -3.79 22.17
CA LEU A 17 -10.30 -3.07 23.32
C LEU A 17 -9.21 -2.11 22.85
N LEU A 18 -8.32 -2.56 21.96
CA LEU A 18 -7.27 -1.74 21.37
C LEU A 18 -7.84 -0.54 20.59
N SER A 19 -8.93 -0.74 19.85
CA SER A 19 -9.59 0.33 19.09
C SER A 19 -10.13 1.49 19.94
N LYS A 20 -10.21 1.32 21.27
CA LYS A 20 -10.65 2.34 22.22
C LYS A 20 -9.49 3.07 22.89
N VAL A 21 -8.26 2.59 22.71
CA VAL A 21 -7.08 3.22 23.29
C VAL A 21 -6.62 4.34 22.37
N GLU A 22 -6.50 5.54 22.92
CA GLU A 22 -6.00 6.69 22.18
C GLU A 22 -4.51 6.55 21.83
N GLN A 23 -4.09 7.29 20.81
CA GLN A 23 -2.70 7.38 20.41
C GLN A 23 -1.86 8.03 21.52
N SER A 24 -0.60 7.59 21.66
CA SER A 24 0.36 8.07 22.67
C SER A 24 -0.20 8.00 24.11
N PRO A 25 -0.65 6.83 24.58
CA PRO A 25 -1.32 6.72 25.86
C PRO A 25 -0.33 6.89 27.03
N SER A 26 -0.86 7.06 28.25
CA SER A 26 -0.04 7.22 29.45
C SER A 26 0.91 6.04 29.70
N LYS A 27 2.02 6.26 30.40
CA LYS A 27 2.99 5.19 30.75
C LYS A 27 2.35 3.98 31.43
N THR A 28 1.35 4.20 32.28
CA THR A 28 0.59 3.12 32.93
C THR A 28 -0.18 2.29 31.91
N MET A 29 -0.81 2.92 30.93
CA MET A 29 -1.51 2.22 29.86
C MET A 29 -0.53 1.49 28.95
N GLN A 30 0.61 2.10 28.60
CA GLN A 30 1.67 1.42 27.85
C GLN A 30 2.16 0.15 28.57
N ALA A 31 2.40 0.23 29.88
CA ALA A 31 2.77 -0.93 30.68
C ALA A 31 1.66 -2.02 30.68
N ALA A 32 0.38 -1.61 30.73
CA ALA A 32 -0.75 -2.54 30.64
C ALA A 32 -0.89 -3.20 29.26
N LEU A 33 -0.45 -2.55 28.18
CA LEU A 33 -0.44 -3.08 26.82
C LEU A 33 0.75 -4.01 26.54
N SER A 34 1.84 -3.91 27.30
CA SER A 34 3.07 -4.68 27.07
C SER A 34 2.83 -6.20 26.92
N PRO A 35 2.03 -6.88 27.77
CA PRO A 35 1.78 -8.31 27.60
C PRO A 35 1.10 -8.68 26.28
N VAL A 36 0.14 -7.86 25.82
CA VAL A 36 -0.56 -8.13 24.55
C VAL A 36 0.33 -7.81 23.35
N MET A 37 1.15 -6.74 23.43
CA MET A 37 2.12 -6.41 22.38
C MET A 37 3.12 -7.54 22.17
N ILE A 38 3.64 -8.13 23.24
CA ILE A 38 4.57 -9.28 23.18
C ILE A 38 3.85 -10.53 22.64
N ALA A 39 2.63 -10.79 23.10
CA ALA A 39 1.88 -11.96 22.67
C ALA A 39 1.57 -11.92 21.17
N LEU A 40 1.14 -10.78 20.63
CA LEU A 40 0.70 -10.65 19.23
C LEU A 40 1.79 -10.98 18.20
N ILE A 41 3.06 -10.76 18.53
CA ILE A 41 4.21 -11.07 17.66
C ILE A 41 4.80 -12.46 17.91
N ALA A 42 4.17 -13.29 18.76
CA ALA A 42 4.64 -14.65 18.98
C ALA A 42 4.46 -15.48 17.70
N ASP A 43 5.49 -16.24 17.34
CA ASP A 43 5.54 -17.09 16.13
C ASP A 43 4.30 -17.95 15.91
N LYS A 44 3.74 -18.50 17.00
CA LYS A 44 2.53 -19.33 16.96
C LYS A 44 1.29 -18.59 16.45
N LEU A 45 1.20 -17.28 16.71
CA LEU A 45 0.11 -16.43 16.25
C LEU A 45 0.39 -15.91 14.84
N LEU A 46 1.60 -15.43 14.57
CA LEU A 46 1.97 -14.92 13.25
C LEU A 46 1.88 -16.00 12.14
N LYS A 47 2.24 -17.24 12.48
CA LYS A 47 2.23 -18.40 11.56
C LYS A 47 0.94 -19.23 11.69
N HIS A 48 -0.13 -18.67 12.25
CA HIS A 48 -1.40 -19.38 12.41
C HIS A 48 -1.99 -19.81 11.05
N LEU A 49 -2.49 -21.03 10.91
CA LEU A 49 -2.94 -21.56 9.61
C LEU A 49 -4.29 -20.99 9.13
N ASP A 50 -5.13 -20.56 10.07
CA ASP A 50 -6.44 -19.97 9.78
C ASP A 50 -6.30 -18.49 9.37
N ILE A 51 -6.68 -18.18 8.13
CA ILE A 51 -6.57 -16.85 7.53
C ILE A 51 -7.40 -15.81 8.28
N ASP A 52 -8.59 -16.16 8.78
CA ASP A 52 -9.43 -15.21 9.52
C ASP A 52 -8.78 -14.81 10.85
N ILE A 53 -8.10 -15.77 11.49
CA ILE A 53 -7.34 -15.49 12.71
C ILE A 53 -6.09 -14.65 12.39
N LYS A 54 -5.37 -14.94 11.30
CA LYS A 54 -4.22 -14.12 10.86
C LYS A 54 -4.61 -12.68 10.59
N VAL A 55 -5.70 -12.44 9.85
CA VAL A 55 -6.20 -11.08 9.57
C VAL A 55 -6.66 -10.40 10.87
N GLY A 56 -7.28 -11.15 11.78
CA GLY A 56 -7.60 -10.63 13.11
C GLY A 56 -6.36 -10.20 13.91
N ILE A 57 -5.28 -10.97 13.86
CA ILE A 57 -4.00 -10.62 14.49
C ILE A 57 -3.41 -9.37 13.83
N ALA A 58 -3.44 -9.29 12.49
CA ALA A 58 -3.01 -8.11 11.73
C ALA A 58 -3.79 -6.86 12.15
N ALA A 59 -5.12 -6.96 12.36
CA ALA A 59 -5.94 -5.87 12.85
C ALA A 59 -5.54 -5.41 14.27
N CYS A 60 -5.32 -6.35 15.19
CA CYS A 60 -4.81 -6.01 16.52
C CYS A 60 -3.45 -5.30 16.46
N ILE A 61 -2.53 -5.79 15.61
CA ILE A 61 -1.20 -5.20 15.46
C ILE A 61 -1.27 -3.82 14.80
N SER A 62 -2.14 -3.63 13.80
CA SER A 62 -2.40 -2.32 13.19
C SER A 62 -2.89 -1.30 14.21
N GLU A 63 -3.74 -1.73 15.15
CA GLU A 63 -4.15 -0.88 16.28
C GLU A 63 -2.99 -0.60 17.25
N ILE A 64 -2.12 -1.58 17.53
CA ILE A 64 -0.89 -1.31 18.31
C ILE A 64 -0.03 -0.26 17.63
N THR A 65 0.21 -0.36 16.31
CA THR A 65 0.97 0.65 15.57
C THR A 65 0.32 2.03 15.63
N ARG A 66 -1.02 2.09 15.57
CA ARG A 66 -1.78 3.35 15.74
C ARG A 66 -1.63 3.93 17.14
N ILE A 67 -1.65 3.08 18.17
CA ILE A 67 -1.57 3.49 19.57
C ILE A 67 -0.17 4.03 19.90
N THR A 68 0.88 3.39 19.41
CA THR A 68 2.26 3.78 19.74
C THR A 68 2.81 4.89 18.86
N ALA A 69 2.24 5.10 17.67
CA ALA A 69 2.68 6.17 16.77
C ALA A 69 2.79 7.54 17.50
N PRO A 70 3.85 8.33 17.25
CA PRO A 70 4.86 8.14 16.21
C PRO A 70 5.97 7.13 16.58
N ASP A 71 5.98 6.61 17.81
CA ASP A 71 7.01 5.68 18.25
C ASP A 71 6.75 4.25 17.72
N CYS A 72 7.82 3.57 17.32
CA CYS A 72 7.78 2.18 16.89
C CYS A 72 7.42 1.26 18.07
N PRO A 73 6.42 0.37 17.95
CA PRO A 73 6.07 -0.56 19.02
C PRO A 73 7.12 -1.66 19.24
N TYR A 74 7.98 -1.90 18.25
CA TYR A 74 8.98 -2.97 18.23
C TYR A 74 10.28 -2.50 17.58
N ASP A 75 11.36 -3.29 17.75
CA ASP A 75 12.61 -3.13 16.98
C ASP A 75 12.42 -3.46 15.50
N ASP A 76 13.36 -3.01 14.67
CA ASP A 76 13.30 -3.07 13.20
C ASP A 76 13.01 -4.48 12.66
N GLU A 77 13.67 -5.50 13.20
CA GLU A 77 13.50 -6.88 12.74
C GLU A 77 12.09 -7.41 13.04
N LYS A 78 11.54 -7.08 14.22
CA LYS A 78 10.14 -7.40 14.53
C LYS A 78 9.17 -6.56 13.71
N MET A 79 9.49 -5.29 13.44
CA MET A 79 8.65 -4.43 12.61
C MET A 79 8.53 -4.96 11.19
N LYS A 80 9.60 -5.48 10.58
CA LYS A 80 9.55 -6.15 9.26
C LYS A 80 8.56 -7.32 9.26
N VAL A 81 8.60 -8.16 10.30
CA VAL A 81 7.67 -9.30 10.44
C VAL A 81 6.23 -8.82 10.61
N VAL A 82 6.01 -7.78 11.42
CA VAL A 82 4.71 -7.14 11.63
C VAL A 82 4.15 -6.60 10.32
N PHE A 83 4.95 -5.84 9.57
CA PHE A 83 4.52 -5.28 8.30
C PHE A 83 4.26 -6.34 7.25
N GLN A 84 5.03 -7.44 7.19
CA GLN A 84 4.73 -8.54 6.28
C GLN A 84 3.32 -9.10 6.54
N LEU A 85 2.92 -9.21 7.81
CA LEU A 85 1.57 -9.66 8.15
C LEU A 85 0.51 -8.63 7.72
N ILE A 86 0.74 -7.34 7.98
CA ILE A 86 -0.16 -6.25 7.57
C ILE A 86 -0.32 -6.23 6.04
N VAL A 87 0.78 -6.25 5.28
CA VAL A 87 0.76 -6.22 3.81
C VAL A 87 0.08 -7.47 3.24
N SER A 88 0.34 -8.66 3.79
CA SER A 88 -0.37 -9.89 3.38
C SER A 88 -1.89 -9.83 3.63
N SER A 89 -2.36 -8.94 4.52
CA SER A 89 -3.79 -8.72 4.73
C SER A 89 -4.46 -7.99 3.56
N PHE A 90 -3.71 -7.43 2.62
CA PHE A 90 -4.27 -6.71 1.47
C PHE A 90 -4.51 -7.60 0.24
N GLU A 91 -3.92 -8.80 0.20
CA GLU A 91 -3.97 -9.72 -0.96
C GLU A 91 -5.39 -10.02 -1.48
N ASN A 92 -6.38 -10.08 -0.58
CA ASN A 92 -7.75 -10.50 -0.89
C ASN A 92 -8.79 -9.40 -0.58
N LEU A 93 -8.42 -8.12 -0.76
CA LEU A 93 -9.34 -6.99 -0.53
C LEU A 93 -10.53 -6.96 -1.51
N SER A 94 -10.46 -7.63 -2.65
CA SER A 94 -11.57 -7.71 -3.61
C SER A 94 -12.74 -8.57 -3.12
N ASP A 95 -12.51 -9.51 -2.19
CA ASP A 95 -13.55 -10.41 -1.67
C ASP A 95 -14.33 -9.74 -0.53
N VAL A 96 -15.25 -8.85 -0.89
CA VAL A 96 -16.15 -8.15 0.05
C VAL A 96 -17.11 -9.09 0.78
N SER A 97 -17.27 -10.33 0.31
CA SER A 97 -18.11 -11.35 0.93
C SER A 97 -17.38 -12.11 2.05
N SER A 98 -16.04 -12.00 2.11
CA SER A 98 -15.22 -12.63 3.12
C SER A 98 -15.53 -12.12 4.52
N ARG A 99 -15.55 -13.02 5.49
CA ARG A 99 -15.64 -12.68 6.93
C ARG A 99 -14.49 -11.77 7.39
N SER A 100 -13.36 -11.83 6.69
CA SER A 100 -12.17 -11.03 6.98
C SER A 100 -12.20 -9.63 6.34
N TYR A 101 -13.06 -9.38 5.35
CA TYR A 101 -13.07 -8.12 4.60
C TYR A 101 -13.18 -6.87 5.50
N PRO A 102 -14.12 -6.79 6.46
CA PRO A 102 -14.23 -5.60 7.31
C PRO A 102 -12.92 -5.29 8.06
N LYS A 103 -12.16 -6.31 8.46
CA LYS A 103 -10.87 -6.11 9.12
C LYS A 103 -9.79 -5.66 8.15
N ARG A 104 -9.74 -6.21 6.94
CA ARG A 104 -8.79 -5.79 5.90
C ARG A 104 -8.99 -4.31 5.55
N ALA A 105 -10.25 -3.88 5.44
CA ALA A 105 -10.63 -2.48 5.26
C ALA A 105 -10.13 -1.61 6.42
N THR A 106 -10.42 -1.98 7.67
CA THR A 106 -9.93 -1.23 8.85
C THR A 106 -8.41 -1.18 8.94
N ILE A 107 -7.70 -2.27 8.62
CA ILE A 107 -6.22 -2.26 8.57
C ILE A 107 -5.72 -1.24 7.55
N LEU A 108 -6.29 -1.26 6.34
CA LEU A 108 -5.92 -0.34 5.26
C LEU A 108 -6.15 1.12 5.68
N GLU A 109 -7.33 1.41 6.24
CA GLU A 109 -7.70 2.73 6.74
C GLU A 109 -6.76 3.20 7.85
N THR A 110 -6.44 2.33 8.81
CA THR A 110 -5.53 2.66 9.91
C THR A 110 -4.13 2.96 9.37
N VAL A 111 -3.59 2.13 8.47
CA VAL A 111 -2.27 2.36 7.85
C VAL A 111 -2.20 3.69 7.12
N ALA A 112 -3.23 4.04 6.35
CA ALA A 112 -3.31 5.33 5.67
C ALA A 112 -3.40 6.49 6.67
N LYS A 113 -4.29 6.38 7.66
CA LYS A 113 -4.58 7.46 8.62
C LYS A 113 -3.39 7.84 9.50
N VAL A 114 -2.64 6.87 10.00
CA VAL A 114 -1.44 7.14 10.81
C VAL A 114 -0.15 7.13 10.01
N ARG A 115 -0.26 7.02 8.67
CA ARG A 115 0.89 7.02 7.75
C ARG A 115 1.93 5.95 8.11
N SER A 116 1.52 4.82 8.68
CA SER A 116 2.46 3.79 9.13
C SER A 116 3.21 3.14 7.97
N CYS A 117 2.77 3.32 6.72
CA CYS A 117 3.50 2.88 5.54
C CYS A 117 4.89 3.54 5.43
N LEU A 118 5.11 4.73 5.99
CA LEU A 118 6.41 5.40 5.94
C LEU A 118 7.51 4.63 6.68
N MET A 119 7.13 3.84 7.69
CA MET A 119 8.07 2.95 8.37
C MET A 119 8.65 1.88 7.42
N LEU A 120 7.96 1.53 6.32
CA LEU A 120 8.52 0.63 5.31
C LEU A 120 9.70 1.27 4.56
N LEU A 121 9.69 2.60 4.41
CA LEU A 121 10.81 3.36 3.84
C LEU A 121 11.96 3.39 4.84
N ASP A 122 11.68 3.73 6.10
CA ASP A 122 12.70 3.77 7.17
C ASP A 122 13.40 2.41 7.38
N LEU A 123 12.67 1.31 7.15
CA LEU A 123 13.17 -0.06 7.25
C LEU A 123 13.75 -0.61 5.94
N GLU A 124 13.84 0.20 4.88
CA GLU A 124 14.35 -0.18 3.56
C GLU A 124 13.64 -1.43 2.97
N CYS A 125 12.32 -1.51 3.13
CA CYS A 125 11.50 -2.68 2.78
C CYS A 125 10.89 -2.61 1.37
N ASP A 126 11.69 -2.24 0.36
CA ASP A 126 11.24 -2.00 -1.02
C ASP A 126 10.39 -3.13 -1.61
N GLN A 127 10.82 -4.38 -1.41
CA GLN A 127 10.10 -5.53 -1.96
C GLN A 127 8.68 -5.67 -1.38
N MET A 128 8.50 -5.30 -0.10
CA MET A 128 7.21 -5.34 0.57
C MET A 128 6.32 -4.18 0.11
N ILE A 129 6.90 -3.01 -0.15
CA ILE A 129 6.21 -1.87 -0.75
C ILE A 129 5.69 -2.24 -2.15
N ILE A 130 6.55 -2.83 -2.98
CA ILE A 130 6.20 -3.31 -4.33
C ILE A 130 5.08 -4.36 -4.25
N GLU A 131 5.16 -5.30 -3.31
CA GLU A 131 4.11 -6.30 -3.08
C GLU A 131 2.77 -5.63 -2.71
N MET A 132 2.80 -4.67 -1.78
CA MET A 132 1.62 -3.90 -1.36
C MET A 132 0.98 -3.16 -2.54
N PHE A 133 1.77 -2.49 -3.39
CA PHE A 133 1.26 -1.81 -4.59
C PHE A 133 0.60 -2.78 -5.56
N ASN A 134 1.21 -3.95 -5.79
CA ASN A 134 0.61 -4.98 -6.62
C ASN A 134 -0.71 -5.47 -6.04
N TYR A 135 -0.83 -5.66 -4.72
CA TYR A 135 -2.10 -6.01 -4.10
C TYR A 135 -3.16 -4.93 -4.33
N PHE A 136 -2.86 -3.66 -4.10
CA PHE A 136 -3.83 -2.58 -4.31
C PHE A 136 -4.33 -2.53 -5.76
N LEU A 137 -3.42 -2.50 -6.72
CA LEU A 137 -3.75 -2.41 -8.15
C LEU A 137 -4.50 -3.66 -8.65
N LYS A 138 -4.21 -4.84 -8.12
CA LYS A 138 -4.90 -6.10 -8.47
C LYS A 138 -6.26 -6.26 -7.80
N THR A 139 -6.46 -5.71 -6.60
CA THR A 139 -7.64 -5.98 -5.77
C THR A 139 -8.70 -4.88 -5.79
N ILE A 140 -8.35 -3.63 -6.11
CA ILE A 140 -9.33 -2.53 -6.19
C ILE A 140 -10.45 -2.86 -7.19
N ARG A 141 -11.71 -2.59 -6.83
CA ARG A 141 -12.89 -2.88 -7.65
C ARG A 141 -13.89 -1.72 -7.64
N PRO A 142 -14.75 -1.58 -8.67
CA PRO A 142 -15.75 -0.51 -8.72
C PRO A 142 -16.78 -0.53 -7.58
N HIS A 143 -16.96 -1.67 -6.91
CA HIS A 143 -17.89 -1.82 -5.79
C HIS A 143 -17.26 -1.50 -4.44
N HIS A 144 -15.96 -1.16 -4.39
CA HIS A 144 -15.34 -0.74 -3.13
C HIS A 144 -15.85 0.64 -2.73
N ASP A 145 -16.01 0.84 -1.43
CA ASP A 145 -16.32 2.16 -0.88
C ASP A 145 -15.19 3.14 -1.18
N GLU A 146 -15.53 4.43 -1.30
CA GLU A 146 -14.57 5.51 -1.60
C GLU A 146 -13.39 5.53 -0.61
N VAL A 147 -13.64 5.18 0.65
CA VAL A 147 -12.61 5.09 1.70
C VAL A 147 -11.51 4.08 1.37
N ILE A 148 -11.84 2.96 0.70
CA ILE A 148 -10.84 1.96 0.29
C ILE A 148 -9.95 2.54 -0.81
N PHE A 149 -10.54 3.17 -1.80
CA PHE A 149 -9.80 3.82 -2.89
C PHE A 149 -8.88 4.91 -2.34
N SER A 150 -9.42 5.84 -1.53
CA SER A 150 -8.65 6.97 -0.99
C SER A 150 -7.57 6.51 -0.02
N SER A 151 -7.77 5.41 0.71
CA SER A 151 -6.71 4.84 1.57
C SER A 151 -5.58 4.23 0.75
N MET A 152 -5.87 3.47 -0.31
CA MET A 152 -4.85 2.95 -1.23
C MET A 152 -4.07 4.09 -1.89
N GLU A 153 -4.79 5.09 -2.42
CA GLU A 153 -4.21 6.30 -3.02
C GLU A 153 -3.27 7.00 -2.03
N THR A 154 -3.76 7.30 -0.83
CA THR A 154 -2.99 7.99 0.22
C THR A 154 -1.70 7.26 0.54
N ILE A 155 -1.75 5.93 0.73
CA ILE A 155 -0.56 5.13 1.03
C ILE A 155 0.44 5.18 -0.12
N MET A 156 -0.02 4.97 -1.35
CA MET A 156 0.86 4.93 -2.52
C MET A 156 1.51 6.29 -2.80
N THR A 157 0.75 7.38 -2.68
CA THR A 157 1.27 8.76 -2.82
C THR A 157 2.27 9.09 -1.72
N LEU A 158 1.97 8.78 -0.45
CA LEU A 158 2.89 9.02 0.66
C LEU A 158 4.24 8.30 0.47
N ILE A 159 4.21 7.05 0.04
CA ILE A 159 5.42 6.29 -0.23
C ILE A 159 6.27 6.98 -1.30
N PHE A 160 5.68 7.43 -2.41
CA PHE A 160 6.45 8.09 -3.46
C PHE A 160 6.98 9.46 -3.02
N ASP A 161 6.14 10.27 -2.38
CA ASP A 161 6.49 11.64 -2.00
C ASP A 161 7.61 11.68 -0.95
N GLU A 162 7.59 10.74 0.00
CA GLU A 162 8.55 10.68 1.12
C GLU A 162 9.79 9.82 0.82
N SER A 163 9.81 9.06 -0.29
CA SER A 163 11.00 8.31 -0.70
C SER A 163 12.16 9.27 -1.02
N GLU A 164 13.37 9.01 -0.54
CA GLU A 164 14.54 9.82 -0.94
C GLU A 164 14.85 9.65 -2.43
N ASP A 165 14.90 8.41 -2.88
CA ASP A 165 15.08 8.00 -4.28
C ASP A 165 14.00 7.01 -4.71
N VAL A 166 13.56 7.08 -5.97
CA VAL A 166 12.50 6.20 -6.49
C VAL A 166 13.08 5.24 -7.51
N SER A 167 13.23 3.98 -7.11
CA SER A 167 13.77 2.94 -7.98
C SER A 167 12.83 2.62 -9.16
N PRO A 168 13.36 2.20 -10.33
CA PRO A 168 12.54 1.73 -11.44
C PRO A 168 11.62 0.57 -11.07
N ASP A 169 12.04 -0.31 -10.15
CA ASP A 169 11.24 -1.44 -9.68
C ASP A 169 10.04 -0.98 -8.85
N LEU A 170 10.17 0.07 -8.04
CA LEU A 170 9.06 0.66 -7.31
C LEU A 170 7.99 1.27 -8.25
N LEU A 171 8.41 1.82 -9.39
CA LEU A 171 7.52 2.34 -10.43
C LEU A 171 6.86 1.25 -11.28
N LYS A 172 7.41 0.04 -11.30
CA LYS A 172 6.99 -1.03 -12.20
C LYS A 172 5.52 -1.43 -12.08
N PRO A 173 4.92 -1.62 -10.87
CA PRO A 173 3.50 -1.95 -10.74
C PRO A 173 2.59 -0.89 -11.38
N ILE A 174 2.93 0.40 -11.19
CA ILE A 174 2.21 1.54 -11.77
C ILE A 174 2.34 1.53 -13.29
N LEU A 175 3.57 1.41 -13.81
CA LEU A 175 3.83 1.43 -15.25
C LEU A 175 3.15 0.27 -15.97
N ILE A 176 3.18 -0.95 -15.42
CA ILE A 176 2.46 -2.11 -15.97
C ILE A 176 0.95 -1.84 -16.03
N THR A 177 0.39 -1.25 -14.98
CA THR A 177 -1.04 -0.91 -14.90
C THR A 177 -1.44 0.14 -15.93
N LEU A 178 -0.54 1.09 -16.19
CA LEU A 178 -0.77 2.22 -17.10
C LEU A 178 -0.34 1.95 -18.54
N LYS A 179 0.17 0.77 -18.86
CA LYS A 179 0.57 0.42 -20.24
C LYS A 179 -0.67 0.29 -21.13
N ARG A 180 -0.64 0.90 -22.32
CA ARG A 180 -1.81 1.02 -23.21
C ARG A 180 -2.27 -0.32 -23.77
N ASP A 181 -1.32 -1.20 -24.09
CA ASP A 181 -1.57 -2.56 -24.62
C ASP A 181 -2.01 -3.55 -23.52
N ASN A 182 -2.07 -3.12 -22.26
CA ASN A 182 -2.54 -3.95 -21.16
C ASN A 182 -4.08 -3.89 -21.04
N GLU A 183 -4.74 -4.76 -21.81
CA GLU A 183 -6.19 -4.92 -21.85
C GLU A 183 -6.76 -5.66 -20.63
N GLU A 184 -5.93 -6.40 -19.88
CA GLU A 184 -6.36 -7.17 -18.69
C GLU A 184 -6.66 -6.27 -17.48
N VAL A 185 -6.11 -5.05 -17.47
CA VAL A 185 -6.25 -4.11 -16.35
C VAL A 185 -7.58 -3.38 -16.43
N ILE A 186 -8.37 -3.52 -15.36
CA ILE A 186 -9.68 -2.89 -15.23
C ILE A 186 -9.57 -1.35 -15.03
N PRO A 187 -10.60 -0.58 -15.43
CA PRO A 187 -10.55 0.89 -15.40
C PRO A 187 -10.26 1.51 -14.02
N VAL A 188 -10.81 0.94 -12.93
CA VAL A 188 -10.60 1.47 -11.58
C VAL A 188 -9.14 1.33 -11.11
N SER A 189 -8.44 0.26 -11.53
CA SER A 189 -7.01 0.08 -11.27
C SER A 189 -6.17 1.09 -12.04
N LYS A 190 -6.52 1.35 -13.31
CA LYS A 190 -5.90 2.43 -14.10
C LYS A 190 -6.11 3.78 -13.43
N ASN A 191 -7.34 4.07 -13.00
CA ASN A 191 -7.67 5.31 -12.29
C ASN A 191 -6.84 5.48 -11.01
N LEU A 192 -6.71 4.44 -10.17
CA LEU A 192 -5.87 4.50 -8.97
C LEU A 192 -4.42 4.83 -9.33
N ALA A 193 -3.83 4.12 -10.30
CA ALA A 193 -2.45 4.35 -10.72
C ALA A 193 -2.25 5.75 -11.33
N GLU A 194 -3.19 6.23 -12.15
CA GLU A 194 -3.16 7.56 -12.73
C GLU A 194 -3.23 8.66 -11.67
N THR A 195 -4.12 8.52 -10.69
CA THR A 195 -4.25 9.48 -9.58
C THR A 195 -2.95 9.55 -8.78
N VAL A 196 -2.36 8.40 -8.44
CA VAL A 196 -1.09 8.35 -7.69
C VAL A 196 0.03 9.08 -8.43
N ILE A 197 0.22 8.83 -9.75
CA ILE A 197 1.28 9.53 -10.49
C ILE A 197 1.02 11.02 -10.68
N LYS A 198 -0.24 11.43 -10.78
CA LYS A 198 -0.63 12.84 -10.89
C LYS A 198 -0.35 13.58 -9.58
N ASN A 199 -0.69 12.96 -8.44
CA ASN A 199 -0.44 13.52 -7.11
C ASN A 199 1.06 13.66 -6.83
N SER A 200 1.84 12.62 -7.14
CA SER A 200 3.29 12.60 -6.91
C SER A 200 4.12 13.15 -8.09
N ASN A 201 3.49 13.89 -9.02
CA ASN A 201 4.13 14.35 -10.26
C ASN A 201 5.48 15.10 -10.05
N PRO A 202 5.57 16.11 -9.16
CA PRO A 202 6.83 16.83 -8.97
C PRO A 202 7.99 15.92 -8.56
N LYS A 203 7.68 14.89 -7.75
CA LYS A 203 8.64 13.91 -7.26
C LYS A 203 8.98 12.87 -8.33
N LEU A 204 7.99 12.35 -9.06
CA LEU A 204 8.14 11.22 -9.97
C LEU A 204 8.68 11.57 -11.36
N ARG A 205 8.52 12.82 -11.80
CA ARG A 205 8.95 13.25 -13.14
C ARG A 205 10.37 12.83 -13.53
N PRO A 206 11.43 13.07 -12.72
CA PRO A 206 12.79 12.66 -13.07
C PRO A 206 12.95 11.12 -13.16
N TYR A 207 12.21 10.36 -12.35
CA TYR A 207 12.34 8.90 -12.25
C TYR A 207 11.58 8.16 -13.34
N LEU A 208 10.41 8.67 -13.76
CA LEU A 208 9.57 8.04 -14.76
C LEU A 208 10.27 7.89 -16.11
N ALA A 209 11.01 8.92 -16.55
CA ALA A 209 11.75 8.87 -17.80
C ALA A 209 12.82 7.75 -17.78
N GLN A 210 13.52 7.61 -16.65
CA GLN A 210 14.53 6.56 -16.46
C GLN A 210 13.90 5.17 -16.41
N ALA A 211 12.79 5.00 -15.70
CA ALA A 211 12.10 3.73 -15.57
C ALA A 211 11.50 3.25 -16.91
N ILE A 212 10.90 4.14 -17.70
CA ILE A 212 10.38 3.81 -19.04
C ILE A 212 11.51 3.35 -19.95
N LYS A 213 12.66 4.04 -19.91
CA LYS A 213 13.84 3.67 -20.68
C LYS A 213 14.42 2.33 -20.26
N SER A 214 14.47 2.02 -18.95
CA SER A 214 14.98 0.73 -18.46
C SER A 214 14.08 -0.44 -18.86
N LEU A 215 12.77 -0.20 -19.03
CA LEU A 215 11.80 -1.15 -19.59
C LEU A 215 11.84 -1.26 -21.12
N GLY A 216 12.75 -0.55 -21.79
CA GLY A 216 12.88 -0.56 -23.26
C GLY A 216 11.64 -0.04 -23.99
N SER A 217 10.83 0.78 -23.33
CA SER A 217 9.58 1.33 -23.86
C SER A 217 9.68 2.83 -24.13
N SER A 218 8.69 3.40 -24.81
CA SER A 218 8.51 4.84 -25.00
C SER A 218 7.39 5.36 -24.10
N ALA A 219 7.40 6.65 -23.76
CA ALA A 219 6.29 7.30 -23.05
C ALA A 219 4.95 7.17 -23.79
N LYS A 220 4.98 7.06 -25.13
CA LYS A 220 3.81 6.84 -25.98
C LYS A 220 3.12 5.49 -25.76
N ASP A 221 3.80 4.52 -25.12
CA ASP A 221 3.27 3.19 -24.84
C ASP A 221 2.38 3.18 -23.58
N TYR A 222 2.33 4.28 -22.83
CA TYR A 222 1.61 4.41 -21.56
C TYR A 222 0.45 5.40 -21.63
N SER A 223 -0.44 5.37 -20.63
CA SER A 223 -1.58 6.28 -20.49
C SER A 223 -1.18 7.76 -20.65
N GLU A 224 -2.13 8.60 -21.05
CA GLU A 224 -1.91 10.05 -21.20
C GLU A 224 -1.41 10.71 -19.90
N ALA A 225 -1.76 10.13 -18.74
CA ALA A 225 -1.27 10.59 -17.45
C ALA A 225 0.27 10.51 -17.34
N VAL A 226 0.90 9.47 -17.89
CA VAL A 226 2.38 9.35 -17.91
C VAL A 226 2.99 10.43 -18.80
N ALA A 227 2.43 10.63 -20.00
CA ALA A 227 2.89 11.67 -20.92
C ALA A 227 2.77 13.08 -20.30
N ALA A 228 1.66 13.34 -19.61
CA ALA A 228 1.42 14.61 -18.92
C ALA A 228 2.47 14.88 -17.82
N VAL A 229 2.83 13.88 -17.03
CA VAL A 229 3.87 13.99 -15.99
C VAL A 229 5.25 14.31 -16.59
N LEU A 230 5.60 13.65 -17.71
CA LEU A 230 6.86 13.89 -18.41
C LEU A 230 6.91 15.24 -19.15
N GLY A 231 5.76 15.91 -19.31
CA GLY A 231 5.64 17.14 -20.09
C GLY A 231 5.67 16.91 -21.60
N GLU A 232 5.42 15.67 -22.05
CA GLU A 232 5.28 15.32 -23.44
C GLU A 232 3.82 15.58 -23.86
N ASN A 233 3.54 16.76 -24.42
CA ASN A 233 2.26 16.98 -25.09
C ASN A 233 2.17 16.05 -26.32
N PRO A 234 1.10 15.24 -26.48
CA PRO A 234 0.93 14.39 -27.66
C PRO A 234 0.87 15.15 -28.99
N SER A 235 0.74 16.48 -28.95
CA SER A 235 0.44 17.34 -30.11
C SER A 235 1.64 18.10 -30.71
N VAL A 236 2.90 17.83 -30.36
CA VAL A 236 4.04 18.67 -30.82
C VAL A 236 5.17 17.91 -31.54
N THR A 237 5.11 16.58 -31.70
CA THR A 237 6.21 15.83 -32.37
C THR A 237 5.94 15.39 -33.80
N GLU A 238 5.14 16.14 -34.57
CA GLU A 238 5.05 15.99 -36.03
C GLU A 238 4.86 17.35 -36.71
N ARG A 239 5.89 18.20 -36.74
CA ARG A 239 5.96 19.35 -37.66
C ARG A 239 7.36 19.98 -37.73
N SER A 240 8.35 19.17 -38.05
CA SER A 240 9.67 19.68 -38.44
C SER A 240 10.47 18.60 -39.15
N ASN A 241 9.99 18.22 -40.34
CA ASN A 241 10.81 17.56 -41.37
C ASN A 241 10.16 17.68 -42.77
N GLU A 242 9.62 18.85 -43.11
CA GLU A 242 9.30 19.21 -44.49
C GLU A 242 9.50 20.72 -44.65
N ASN A 243 10.74 21.12 -44.97
CA ASN A 243 11.06 22.25 -45.86
C ASN A 243 12.56 22.55 -45.82
N SER A 244 13.35 21.81 -46.60
CA SER A 244 14.59 22.31 -47.19
C SER A 244 14.98 21.47 -48.40
N LEU A 245 14.11 21.48 -49.41
CA LEU A 245 14.45 21.23 -50.81
C LEU A 245 13.46 22.04 -51.65
N LYS A 246 13.82 23.31 -51.87
CA LYS A 246 13.56 24.05 -53.09
C LYS A 246 14.32 25.37 -53.05
N ASP A 247 15.00 25.59 -54.17
CA ASP A 247 15.75 26.75 -54.66
C ASP A 247 17.17 26.96 -54.14
#